data_AF-A0A2A4SRT6-F1
#
_entry.id   AF-A0A2A4SRT6-F1
#
_cell.length_a   1.000
_cell.length_b   1.000
_cell.length_c   1.000
_cell.angle_alpha   90.00
_cell.angle_beta   90.00
_cell.angle_gamma   90.00
#
_symmetry.space_group_name_H-M   'P 1'
#
loop_
_entity.id
_entity.type
_entity.pdbx_description
1 polymer ?
#
loop_
_entity_poly.entity_id
_entity_poly.type
_entity_poly.pdbx_seq_one_letter_code
_entity_poly.pdbx_strand_id
1 'polypeptide(L)' 'MFGVFFVANHEIKRILTDYGFDGHPLRKDFPLSGYVESRYNDKIKRIVSEPLEHAQHFRTFNFSSG' A
#
# COMPACT_ATOMS: atom_id res chain seq x y z
N MET A 1 -5.25 5.29 5.54
CA MET A 1 -6.33 4.36 5.12
C MET A 1 -7.26 4.96 4.09
N PHE A 2 -8.07 5.97 4.41
CA PHE A 2 -9.09 6.53 3.49
C PHE A 2 -8.82 7.96 3.02
N GLY A 3 -8.04 8.73 3.79
CA GLY A 3 -7.78 10.15 3.51
C GLY A 3 -8.93 11.07 3.89
N VAL A 4 -9.77 10.61 4.81
CA VAL A 4 -10.82 11.41 5.44
C VAL A 4 -10.22 12.14 6.64
N PHE A 5 -10.41 13.46 6.70
CA PHE A 5 -9.89 14.33 7.76
C PHE A 5 -10.91 14.47 8.91
N PHE A 6 -10.42 14.57 10.15
CA PHE A 6 -11.25 14.72 11.35
C PHE A 6 -10.91 16.05 12.06
N VAL A 7 -11.87 16.98 12.08
CA VAL A 7 -11.65 18.39 12.47
C VAL A 7 -11.26 18.59 13.95
N ALA A 8 -11.71 17.71 14.85
CA ALA A 8 -11.46 17.84 16.30
C ALA A 8 -10.22 17.05 16.80
N ASN A 9 -9.45 16.44 15.90
CA ASN A 9 -8.24 15.71 16.26
C ASN A 9 -7.00 16.57 15.98
N HIS A 10 -6.35 17.04 17.05
CA HIS A 10 -5.16 17.89 16.96
C HIS A 10 -3.90 17.13 16.50
N GLU A 11 -3.87 15.81 16.60
CA GLU A 11 -2.74 14.98 16.18
C GLU A 11 -3.17 13.85 15.25
N ILE A 12 -3.30 14.21 13.97
CA ILE A 12 -3.56 13.21 12.94
C ILE A 12 -2.24 12.59 12.51
N LYS A 13 -1.99 11.38 13.00
CA LYS A 13 -0.82 10.56 12.65
C LYS A 13 -1.28 9.25 12.01
N ARG A 14 -0.42 8.68 11.14
CA ARG A 14 -0.65 7.36 10.56
C ARG A 14 -0.41 6.29 11.62
N ILE A 15 -1.29 5.30 11.69
CA ILE A 15 -1.22 4.22 12.70
C ILE A 15 -0.73 2.90 12.09
N LEU A 16 -1.21 2.54 10.90
CA LEU A 16 -1.01 1.20 10.32
C LEU A 16 -0.05 1.14 9.14
N THR A 17 0.06 2.23 8.37
CA THR A 17 0.92 2.28 7.18
C THR A 17 2.35 2.63 7.59
N ASP A 18 3.32 2.02 6.92
CA ASP A 18 4.75 2.27 7.16
C ASP A 18 5.14 3.75 6.95
N TYR A 19 6.30 4.12 7.50
CA TYR A 19 6.93 5.40 7.26
C TYR A 19 7.32 5.54 5.80
N GLY A 20 6.98 6.68 5.20
CA GLY A 20 7.22 6.92 3.76
C GLY A 20 6.22 6.25 2.82
N PHE A 21 5.25 5.47 3.34
CA PHE A 21 4.13 4.98 2.52
C PHE A 21 3.34 6.17 1.95
N ASP A 22 3.00 6.13 0.66
CA ASP A 22 2.16 7.14 0.04
C ASP A 22 0.83 6.55 -0.45
N GLY A 23 -0.25 7.31 -0.26
CA GLY A 23 -1.61 6.91 -0.61
C GLY A 23 -2.46 6.36 0.53
N HIS A 24 -3.65 5.88 0.14
CA HIS A 24 -4.74 5.51 1.04
C HIS A 24 -5.25 4.11 0.65
N PRO A 25 -4.74 3.03 1.30
CA PRO A 25 -4.91 1.66 0.81
C PRO A 25 -6.35 1.17 0.64
N LEU A 26 -7.31 1.81 1.33
CA LEU A 26 -8.71 1.41 1.32
C LEU A 26 -9.58 2.28 0.39
N ARG A 27 -8.97 3.14 -0.43
CA ARG A 27 -9.70 3.75 -1.55
C ARG A 27 -9.85 2.74 -2.68
N LYS A 28 -10.99 2.78 -3.37
CA LYS A 28 -11.35 1.81 -4.42
C LYS A 28 -10.48 1.91 -5.68
N ASP A 29 -9.80 3.03 -5.86
CA ASP A 29 -8.85 3.29 -6.95
C ASP A 29 -7.41 2.88 -6.58
N PHE A 30 -7.16 2.46 -5.34
CA PHE A 30 -5.86 1.99 -4.91
C PHE A 30 -5.69 0.50 -5.22
N PRO A 31 -4.57 0.06 -5.85
CA PRO A 31 -4.36 -1.34 -6.20
C PRO A 31 -4.15 -2.19 -4.93
N LEU A 32 -4.70 -3.41 -4.93
CA LEU A 32 -4.60 -4.33 -3.78
C LEU A 32 -3.16 -4.58 -3.35
N SER A 33 -2.25 -4.72 -4.31
CA SER A 33 -0.84 -5.00 -4.05
C SER A 33 -0.02 -3.76 -3.69
N GLY A 34 -0.57 -2.56 -3.83
CA GLY A 34 0.19 -1.30 -3.74
C GLY A 34 1.06 -1.04 -4.96
N TYR A 35 1.97 -0.07 -4.83
CA TYR A 35 2.87 0.37 -5.91
C TYR A 35 4.33 0.00 -5.67
N VAL A 36 4.68 -0.36 -4.44
CA VAL A 36 6.05 -0.62 -4.03
C VAL A 36 6.14 -1.91 -3.23
N GLU A 37 7.28 -2.57 -3.30
CA GLU A 37 7.65 -3.70 -2.45
C GLU A 37 8.93 -3.41 -1.70
N SER A 38 9.05 -3.99 -0.49
CA SER A 38 10.24 -3.85 0.34
C SER A 38 11.12 -5.09 0.19
N ARG A 39 12.38 -4.89 -0.15
CA ARG A 39 13.39 -5.97 -0.20
C ARG A 39 14.70 -5.56 0.46
N TYR A 40 15.47 -6.53 0.92
CA TYR A 40 16.83 -6.27 1.39
C TYR A 40 17.78 -6.03 0.20
N ASN A 41 18.60 -5.00 0.30
CA ASN A 41 19.66 -4.73 -0.66
C ASN A 41 21.02 -4.93 0.00
N ASP A 42 21.74 -5.96 -0.45
CA ASP A 42 23.01 -6.37 0.15
C ASP A 42 24.13 -5.34 -0.04
N LYS A 43 24.16 -4.62 -1.17
CA LYS A 43 25.23 -3.64 -1.47
C LYS A 43 25.25 -2.48 -0.47
N ILE A 44 24.07 -2.08 0.00
CA ILE A 44 23.87 -0.96 0.92
C ILE A 44 23.44 -1.42 2.32
N LYS A 45 23.37 -2.75 2.53
CA LYS A 45 23.03 -3.43 3.79
C LYS A 45 21.76 -2.90 4.48
N ARG A 46 20.72 -2.57 3.71
CA ARG A 46 19.45 -2.04 4.24
C ARG A 46 18.23 -2.51 3.45
N ILE A 47 17.05 -2.38 4.04
CA ILE A 47 15.78 -2.56 3.35
C ILE A 47 15.55 -1.34 2.44
N VAL A 48 15.11 -1.61 1.21
CA VAL A 48 14.72 -0.60 0.22
C VAL A 48 13.31 -0.85 -0.25
N SER A 49 12.58 0.22 -0.54
CA SER A 49 11.29 0.17 -1.22
C SER A 49 11.50 0.47 -2.70
N GLU A 50 11.11 -0.47 -3.56
CA GLU A 50 11.26 -0.38 -5.02
C GLU A 50 9.90 -0.56 -5.69
N PRO A 51 9.74 -0.13 -6.97
CA PRO A 51 8.52 -0.39 -7.72
C PRO A 51 8.19 -1.88 -7.71
N LEU A 52 6.92 -2.20 -7.46
CA LEU A 52 6.43 -3.58 -7.38
C LEU A 52 6.56 -4.29 -8.73
N GLU A 53 7.21 -5.46 -8.73
CA GLU A 53 7.28 -6.36 -9.89
C GLU A 53 6.60 -7.70 -9.59
N HIS A 54 5.50 -7.98 -10.28
CA HIS A 54 4.80 -9.25 -10.13
C HIS A 54 5.38 -10.34 -11.02
N ALA A 55 5.90 -11.43 -10.43
CA ALA A 55 6.19 -12.64 -11.19
C ALA A 55 4.93 -13.24 -11.83
N GLN A 56 3.77 -13.06 -11.18
CA GLN A 56 2.46 -13.41 -11.70
C GLN A 56 1.41 -12.42 -11.19
N HIS A 57 0.52 -11.95 -12.06
CA HIS A 57 -0.57 -11.06 -11.67
C HIS A 57 -1.63 -11.76 -10.79
N PHE A 58 -2.32 -10.97 -9.96
CA PHE A 58 -3.47 -11.41 -9.18
C PHE A 58 -4.60 -11.88 -10.11
N ARG A 59 -5.11 -13.09 -9.87
CA ARG A 59 -6.21 -13.67 -10.66
C ARG A 59 -7.54 -13.24 -10.05
N THR A 60 -8.26 -12.41 -10.79
CA THR A 60 -9.61 -11.97 -10.39
C THR A 60 -10.62 -13.01 -10.88
N PHE A 61 -11.31 -13.64 -9.94
CA PHE A 61 -12.40 -14.56 -10.24
C PHE A 61 -13.73 -13.84 -10.07
N ASN A 62 -14.63 -13.98 -11.05
CA ASN A 62 -15.99 -13.49 -10.93
C ASN A 62 -16.91 -14.65 -10.49
N PHE A 63 -17.48 -14.52 -9.29
CA PHE A 63 -18.39 -15.51 -8.71
C PHE A 63 -19.87 -15.12 -8.80
N SER A 64 -20.21 -14.03 -9.49
CA SER A 64 -21.60 -13.65 -9.68
C SER A 64 -22.33 -14.68 -10.54
N SER A 65 -23.09 -15.56 -9.92
CA SER A 65 -24.10 -16.39 -10.56
C SER A 65 -25.36 -15.53 -10.73
N GLY A 66 -25.47 -14.88 -11.89
CA GLY A 66 -26.73 -14.26 -12.33
C GLY A 66 -27.81 -15.30 -12.59
#